data_AF-A0A4Y2I5P9-F1
#
_entry.id   AF-A0A4Y2I5P9-F1
#
_cell.length_a   1.000
_cell.length_b   1.000
_cell.length_c   1.000
_cell.angle_alpha   90.00
_cell.angle_beta   90.00
_cell.angle_gamma   90.00
#
_symmetry.space_group_name_H-M   'P 1'
#
loop_
_entity.id
_entity.type
_entity.pdbx_description
1 polymer ?
#
loop_
_entity_poly.entity_id
_entity_poly.type
_entity_poly.pdbx_seq_one_letter_code
_entity_poly.pdbx_strand_id
1 'polypeptide(L)'
;MAEPSQSVTSDDLCNLRLFVKSIKFKIISACHDECQGCFGPLPFQCTSCPFGQFLLENSCVWDCGQGYFGDLGAGICGKCHPDCRACLGGPSKDKCLTCSRGYLLPYIGTHFGSCVDECPAGYYLTADGNCAGKWHLL
;
A
#
# COMPACT_ATOMS: atom_id res chain seq x y z
N MET A 1 10.32 24.03 -43.11
CA MET A 1 10.39 22.66 -42.57
C MET A 1 11.27 22.76 -41.33
N ALA A 2 10.68 22.81 -40.14
CA ALA A 2 11.39 22.93 -38.88
C ALA A 2 10.79 21.89 -37.93
N GLU A 3 11.62 20.98 -37.43
CA GLU A 3 11.24 20.00 -36.41
C GLU A 3 11.12 20.71 -35.04
N PRO A 4 10.09 20.42 -34.23
CA PRO A 4 9.96 21.03 -32.92
C PRO A 4 10.85 20.29 -31.91
N SER A 5 11.56 21.09 -31.12
CA SER A 5 12.36 20.71 -29.96
C SER A 5 11.69 19.64 -29.07
N GLN A 6 12.25 18.43 -29.05
CA GLN A 6 11.90 17.39 -28.08
C GLN A 6 12.49 17.74 -26.70
N SER A 7 11.73 18.47 -25.89
CA SER A 7 11.97 18.55 -24.45
C SER A 7 11.63 17.20 -23.83
N VAL A 8 12.64 16.45 -23.39
CA VAL A 8 12.44 15.22 -22.61
C VAL A 8 11.68 15.60 -21.34
N THR A 9 10.44 15.11 -21.20
CA THR A 9 9.61 15.36 -20.02
C THR A 9 9.95 14.36 -18.90
N SER A 10 9.49 14.62 -17.67
CA SER A 10 9.63 13.67 -16.55
C SER A 10 8.99 12.31 -16.87
N ASP A 11 7.92 12.31 -17.67
CA ASP A 11 7.17 11.12 -18.01
C ASP A 11 7.93 10.24 -19.02
N ASP A 12 8.68 10.86 -19.94
CA ASP A 12 9.56 10.15 -20.88
C ASP A 12 10.71 9.45 -20.13
N LEU A 13 11.29 10.09 -19.12
CA LEU A 13 12.34 9.48 -18.29
C LEU A 13 11.83 8.31 -17.46
N CYS A 14 10.59 8.39 -16.96
CA CYS A 14 9.94 7.31 -16.22
C CYS A 14 9.67 6.09 -17.11
N ASN A 15 9.28 6.31 -18.37
CA ASN A 15 9.09 5.23 -19.35
C ASN A 15 10.42 4.54 -19.71
N LEU A 16 11.52 5.29 -19.77
CA LEU A 16 12.84 4.74 -20.06
C LEU A 16 13.59 4.22 -18.82
N ARG A 17 13.01 4.31 -17.62
CA ARG A 17 13.65 3.97 -16.32
C ARG A 17 14.97 4.71 -16.11
N LEU A 18 14.96 6.03 -16.32
CA LEU A 18 16.14 6.88 -16.24
C LEU A 18 15.98 7.97 -15.17
N PHE A 19 17.10 8.42 -14.59
CA PHE A 19 17.14 9.60 -13.71
C PHE A 19 18.26 10.57 -14.12
N VAL A 20 18.08 11.85 -13.76
CA VAL A 20 19.06 12.92 -14.02
C VAL A 20 20.13 12.90 -12.94
N LYS A 21 21.35 12.49 -13.31
CA LYS A 21 22.51 12.48 -12.41
C LYS A 21 23.19 13.85 -12.32
N SER A 22 23.20 14.62 -13.40
CA SER A 22 23.75 15.98 -13.41
C SER A 22 23.08 16.85 -14.46
N ILE A 23 22.41 17.92 -14.03
CA ILE A 23 21.73 18.89 -14.90
C ILE A 23 22.76 19.68 -15.72
N LYS A 24 23.90 20.04 -15.12
CA LYS A 24 24.95 20.86 -15.76
C LYS A 24 25.59 20.17 -16.97
N PHE A 25 25.74 18.85 -16.90
CA PHE A 25 26.40 18.05 -17.92
C PHE A 25 25.41 17.19 -18.74
N LYS A 26 24.10 17.31 -18.50
CA LYS A 26 23.04 16.48 -19.09
C LYS A 26 23.33 14.98 -18.99
N ILE A 27 23.80 14.54 -17.81
CA ILE A 27 24.10 13.13 -17.57
C ILE A 27 22.82 12.44 -17.08
N ILE A 28 22.39 11.45 -17.82
CA ILE A 28 21.26 10.58 -17.50
C ILE A 28 21.82 9.18 -17.21
N SER A 29 21.25 8.50 -16.23
CA SER A 29 21.67 7.15 -15.86
C SER A 29 20.44 6.28 -15.63
N ALA A 30 20.60 4.98 -15.86
CA ALA A 30 19.53 4.02 -15.63
C ALA A 30 19.24 3.87 -14.13
N CYS A 31 17.97 3.66 -13.82
CA CYS A 31 17.53 3.17 -12.53
C CYS A 31 17.97 1.73 -12.31
N HIS A 32 17.93 1.30 -11.05
CA HIS A 32 18.03 -0.13 -10.74
C HIS A 32 16.87 -0.91 -11.38
N ASP A 33 17.09 -2.17 -11.74
CA ASP A 33 16.10 -3.00 -12.44
C ASP A 33 14.82 -3.24 -11.63
N GLU A 34 14.90 -3.13 -10.29
CA GLU A 34 13.77 -3.23 -9.37
C GLU A 34 12.89 -1.97 -9.35
N CYS A 35 13.37 -0.83 -9.86
CA CYS A 35 12.62 0.43 -9.90
C CYS A 35 11.98 0.66 -11.28
N GLN A 36 10.81 1.28 -11.31
CA GLN A 36 10.27 1.89 -12.53
C GLN A 36 10.74 3.34 -12.67
N GLY A 37 10.77 4.08 -11.56
CA GLY A 37 11.33 5.42 -11.45
C GLY A 37 12.25 5.50 -10.24
N CYS A 38 13.25 6.36 -10.29
CA CYS A 38 14.25 6.48 -9.23
C CYS A 38 14.83 7.90 -9.14
N PHE A 39 15.46 8.20 -8.01
CA PHE A 39 16.29 9.38 -7.83
C PHE A 39 17.79 9.03 -7.76
N GLY A 40 18.13 7.76 -7.93
CA GLY A 40 19.49 7.25 -7.91
C GLY A 40 19.57 5.80 -8.40
N PRO A 41 20.78 5.25 -8.55
CA PRO A 41 20.99 3.96 -9.22
C PRO A 41 20.79 2.74 -8.30
N LEU A 42 20.51 2.94 -7.01
CA LEU A 42 20.43 1.87 -6.02
C LEU A 42 18.99 1.34 -5.86
N PRO A 43 18.80 0.06 -5.46
CA PRO A 43 17.47 -0.55 -5.32
C PRO A 43 16.55 0.10 -4.28
N PHE A 44 17.12 0.86 -3.34
CA PHE A 44 16.40 1.60 -2.29
C PHE A 44 16.26 3.10 -2.62
N GLN A 45 16.47 3.48 -3.88
CA GLN A 45 16.32 4.85 -4.37
C GLN A 45 15.20 4.98 -5.40
N CYS A 46 14.17 4.12 -5.29
CA CYS A 46 13.02 4.17 -6.15
C CYS A 46 12.07 5.33 -5.77
N THR A 47 11.42 5.89 -6.79
CA THR A 47 10.28 6.82 -6.68
C THR A 47 8.98 6.20 -7.16
N SER A 48 9.05 5.14 -7.97
CA SER A 48 7.91 4.34 -8.39
C SER A 48 8.33 2.91 -8.71
N CYS A 49 7.37 1.99 -8.61
CA CYS A 49 7.61 0.56 -8.76
C CYS A 49 6.99 0.00 -10.04
N PRO A 50 7.53 -1.11 -10.55
CA PRO A 50 6.89 -1.86 -11.62
C PRO A 50 5.47 -2.30 -11.21
N PHE A 51 4.62 -2.54 -12.21
CA PHE A 51 3.26 -3.01 -11.97
C PHE A 51 3.26 -4.29 -11.10
N GLY A 52 2.38 -4.31 -10.09
CA GLY A 52 2.25 -5.42 -9.14
C GLY A 52 3.17 -5.32 -7.91
N GLN A 53 4.05 -4.33 -7.85
CA GLN A 53 4.84 -4.00 -6.67
C GLN A 53 4.42 -2.63 -6.10
N PHE A 54 4.73 -2.43 -4.82
CA PHE A 54 4.38 -1.24 -4.06
C PHE A 54 5.63 -0.55 -3.52
N LEU A 55 5.62 0.78 -3.53
CA LEU A 55 6.68 1.56 -2.92
C LEU A 55 6.53 1.59 -1.39
N LEU A 56 7.58 1.17 -0.69
CA LEU A 56 7.73 1.27 0.76
C LEU A 56 9.13 1.80 1.08
N GLU A 57 9.21 2.98 1.71
CA GLU A 57 10.49 3.60 2.11
C GLU A 57 11.55 3.61 0.98
N ASN A 58 11.13 3.99 -0.24
CA ASN A 58 11.95 4.05 -1.45
C ASN A 58 12.43 2.71 -2.01
N SER A 59 11.89 1.59 -1.53
CA SER A 59 12.12 0.25 -2.08
C SER A 59 10.83 -0.32 -2.65
N CYS A 60 10.94 -1.15 -3.68
CA CYS A 60 9.80 -1.83 -4.27
C CYS A 60 9.61 -3.21 -3.64
N VAL A 61 8.39 -3.47 -3.14
CA VAL A 61 8.05 -4.72 -2.45
C VAL A 61 6.81 -5.35 -3.07
N TRP A 62 6.77 -6.68 -3.08
CA TRP A 62 5.60 -7.46 -3.51
C TRP A 62 4.51 -7.51 -2.45
N ASP A 63 4.92 -7.49 -1.17
CA ASP A 63 4.04 -7.50 -0.01
C ASP A 63 4.47 -6.35 0.91
N CYS A 64 3.51 -5.51 1.27
CA CYS A 64 3.72 -4.38 2.18
C CYS A 64 3.93 -4.83 3.64
N GLY A 65 3.60 -6.08 3.96
CA GLY A 65 3.77 -6.66 5.28
C GLY A 65 2.73 -6.17 6.30
N GLN A 66 2.95 -6.53 7.56
CA GLN A 66 2.01 -6.24 8.66
C GLN A 66 1.87 -4.74 8.91
N GLY A 67 0.64 -4.28 9.17
CA GLY A 67 0.32 -2.87 9.40
C GLY A 67 0.19 -2.02 8.14
N TYR A 68 0.39 -2.60 6.96
CA TYR A 68 0.25 -1.91 5.67
C TYR A 68 -0.66 -2.68 4.72
N PHE A 69 -1.21 -1.97 3.75
CA PHE A 69 -1.95 -2.53 2.61
C PHE A 69 -1.35 -1.99 1.31
N GLY A 70 -1.43 -2.77 0.24
CA GLY A 70 -1.07 -2.30 -1.09
C GLY A 70 -2.15 -1.38 -1.65
N ASP A 71 -1.85 -0.10 -1.83
CA ASP A 71 -2.70 0.85 -2.54
C ASP A 71 -2.43 0.72 -4.04
N LEU A 72 -3.30 0.02 -4.75
CA LEU A 72 -3.16 -0.19 -6.20
C LEU A 72 -3.33 1.10 -7.01
N GLY A 73 -4.08 2.08 -6.50
CA GLY A 73 -4.29 3.35 -7.19
C GLY A 73 -3.06 4.24 -7.11
N ALA A 74 -2.38 4.25 -5.96
CA ALA A 74 -1.17 5.02 -5.75
C ALA A 74 0.14 4.25 -6.05
N GLY A 75 0.10 2.91 -6.11
CA GLY A 75 1.30 2.07 -6.28
C GLY A 75 2.23 2.09 -5.07
N ILE A 76 1.68 2.33 -3.87
CA ILE A 76 2.44 2.46 -2.62
C ILE A 76 1.89 1.56 -1.52
N CYS A 77 2.70 1.32 -0.50
CA CYS A 77 2.22 0.72 0.74
C CYS A 77 1.57 1.77 1.64
N GLY A 78 0.25 1.71 1.76
CA GLY A 78 -0.54 2.54 2.67
C GLY A 78 -0.59 1.94 4.07
N LYS A 79 -0.63 2.78 5.12
CA LYS A 79 -0.77 2.30 6.50
C LYS A 79 -2.20 1.90 6.81
N CYS A 80 -2.38 0.79 7.51
CA CYS A 80 -3.65 0.43 8.11
C CYS A 80 -4.00 1.37 9.28
N HIS A 81 -5.26 1.33 9.73
CA HIS A 81 -5.63 1.95 11.00
C HIS A 81 -4.78 1.36 12.13
N PRO A 82 -4.33 2.14 13.14
CA PRO A 82 -3.48 1.64 14.23
C PRO A 82 -4.04 0.43 15.00
N ASP A 83 -5.36 0.34 15.10
CA ASP A 83 -6.04 -0.78 15.76
C ASP A 83 -6.01 -2.07 14.93
N CYS A 84 -5.78 -1.97 13.62
CA CYS A 84 -5.67 -3.11 12.73
C CYS A 84 -4.21 -3.60 12.68
N ARG A 85 -4.02 -4.91 12.83
CA ARG A 85 -2.75 -5.57 12.51
C ARG A 85 -2.62 -5.84 11.01
N ALA A 86 -3.73 -6.12 10.34
CA ALA A 86 -3.85 -6.20 8.89
C ALA A 86 -5.20 -5.59 8.47
N CYS A 87 -5.26 -4.98 7.30
CA CYS A 87 -6.46 -4.33 6.79
C CYS A 87 -6.67 -4.57 5.29
N LEU A 88 -7.90 -4.39 4.83
CA LEU A 88 -8.30 -4.56 3.44
C LEU A 88 -8.37 -3.20 2.73
N GLY A 89 -7.31 -2.88 1.99
CA GLY A 89 -7.35 -1.83 0.96
C GLY A 89 -7.65 -0.42 1.47
N GLY A 90 -7.38 -0.09 2.73
CA GLY A 90 -7.58 1.26 3.23
C GLY A 90 -7.20 1.49 4.71
N PRO A 91 -6.97 2.75 5.11
CA PRO A 91 -6.61 3.13 6.48
C PRO A 91 -7.80 3.20 7.44
N SER A 92 -9.00 2.82 6.99
CA SER A 92 -10.22 2.94 7.79
C SER A 92 -10.31 1.86 8.85
N LYS A 93 -10.84 2.22 10.03
CA LYS A 93 -10.97 1.32 11.19
C LYS A 93 -11.96 0.16 10.98
N ASP A 94 -12.82 0.25 9.98
CA ASP A 94 -13.82 -0.73 9.54
C ASP A 94 -13.36 -1.56 8.34
N LYS A 95 -12.04 -1.60 8.12
CA LYS A 95 -11.42 -2.45 7.10
C LYS A 95 -10.37 -3.37 7.72
N CYS A 96 -10.39 -3.62 9.03
CA CYS A 96 -9.45 -4.57 9.62
C CYS A 96 -9.78 -6.01 9.21
N LEU A 97 -8.74 -6.77 8.90
CA LEU A 97 -8.77 -8.22 8.74
C LEU A 97 -8.33 -8.92 10.03
N THR A 98 -7.43 -8.29 10.78
CA THR A 98 -6.99 -8.74 12.10
C THR A 98 -6.70 -7.54 12.99
N CYS A 99 -6.86 -7.71 14.30
CA CYS A 99 -6.68 -6.64 15.27
C CYS A 99 -5.28 -6.69 15.89
N SER A 100 -4.71 -5.49 16.11
CA SER A 100 -3.49 -5.32 16.90
C SER A 100 -3.76 -5.63 18.37
N ARG A 101 -4.94 -5.23 18.86
CA ARG A 101 -5.49 -5.52 20.19
C ARG A 101 -7.01 -5.61 20.12
N GLY A 102 -7.60 -6.31 21.07
CA GLY A 102 -9.04 -6.56 21.10
C GLY A 102 -9.46 -7.68 20.14
N TYR A 103 -10.76 -7.72 19.85
CA TYR A 103 -11.43 -8.76 19.11
C TYR A 103 -11.96 -8.22 17.78
N LEU A 104 -11.91 -9.05 16.74
CA LEU A 104 -12.42 -8.66 15.44
C LEU A 104 -13.95 -8.78 15.41
N LEU A 105 -14.61 -7.74 14.93
CA LEU A 105 -16.04 -7.68 14.67
C LEU A 105 -16.27 -7.80 13.16
N PRO A 106 -16.38 -9.02 12.60
CA PRO A 106 -16.33 -9.23 11.16
C PRO A 106 -17.56 -8.68 10.44
N TYR A 107 -18.77 -8.84 10.99
CA TYR A 107 -20.02 -8.53 10.29
C TYR A 107 -21.16 -8.17 11.27
N ILE A 108 -21.33 -6.87 11.57
CA ILE A 108 -22.50 -6.36 12.28
C ILE A 108 -23.00 -5.06 11.63
N GLY A 109 -24.19 -5.11 11.00
CA GLY A 109 -24.82 -3.93 10.42
C GLY A 109 -23.95 -3.28 9.35
N THR A 110 -23.49 -2.03 9.59
CA THR A 110 -22.57 -1.27 8.73
C THR A 110 -21.09 -1.42 9.12
N HIS A 111 -20.79 -2.10 10.23
CA HIS A 111 -19.44 -2.29 10.75
C HIS A 111 -18.91 -3.65 10.32
N PHE A 112 -18.08 -3.63 9.29
CA PHE A 112 -17.32 -4.79 8.85
C PHE A 112 -15.89 -4.66 9.39
N GLY A 113 -15.29 -5.78 9.81
CA GLY A 113 -13.88 -5.80 10.20
C GLY A 113 -13.43 -4.71 11.18
N SER A 114 -14.22 -4.36 12.19
CA SER A 114 -13.83 -3.37 13.21
C SER A 114 -13.21 -4.06 14.42
N CYS A 115 -12.22 -3.44 15.06
CA CYS A 115 -11.63 -3.96 16.31
C CYS A 115 -12.32 -3.36 17.53
N VAL A 116 -12.69 -4.22 18.50
CA VAL A 116 -13.38 -3.82 19.74
C VAL A 116 -12.75 -4.51 20.94
N ASP A 117 -12.73 -3.84 22.10
CA ASP A 117 -12.15 -4.42 23.32
C ASP A 117 -13.03 -5.50 23.98
N GLU A 118 -14.34 -5.48 23.71
CA GLU A 118 -15.32 -6.45 24.20
C GLU A 118 -16.36 -6.72 23.12
N CYS A 119 -16.87 -7.96 23.04
CA CYS A 119 -17.92 -8.28 22.08
C CYS A 119 -19.25 -7.61 22.48
N PRO A 120 -19.96 -6.97 21.54
CA PRO A 120 -21.23 -6.32 21.82
C PRO A 120 -22.31 -7.33 22.24
N ALA A 121 -23.37 -6.83 22.88
CA ALA A 121 -24.47 -7.66 23.36
C ALA A 121 -25.07 -8.53 22.24
N GLY A 122 -25.28 -9.82 22.54
CA GLY A 122 -25.77 -10.81 21.56
C GLY A 122 -24.68 -11.52 20.77
N TYR A 123 -23.42 -11.14 20.95
CA TYR A 123 -22.25 -11.78 20.35
C TYR A 123 -21.42 -12.48 21.43
N TYR A 124 -20.71 -13.52 21.03
CA TYR A 124 -19.80 -14.26 21.89
C TYR A 124 -18.40 -14.29 21.28
N LEU A 125 -17.40 -14.33 22.14
CA LEU A 125 -16.00 -14.45 21.75
C LEU A 125 -15.73 -15.88 21.26
N THR A 126 -15.13 -16.01 20.08
CA THR A 126 -14.64 -17.28 19.55
C THR A 126 -13.19 -17.52 19.97
N ALA A 127 -12.73 -18.77 19.91
CA ALA A 127 -11.34 -19.13 20.20
C ALA A 127 -10.32 -18.40 19.29
N ASP A 128 -10.74 -18.01 18.07
CA ASP A 128 -9.91 -17.32 17.09
C ASP A 128 -9.83 -15.79 17.33
N GLY A 129 -10.43 -15.27 18.41
CA GLY A 129 -10.41 -13.84 18.72
C GLY A 129 -11.42 -13.01 17.92
N ASN A 130 -12.49 -13.64 17.41
CA ASN A 130 -13.57 -12.97 16.68
C ASN A 130 -14.83 -12.87 17.55
N CYS A 131 -15.63 -11.85 17.32
CA CYS A 131 -16.98 -11.75 17.85
C CYS A 131 -17.97 -12.39 16.87
N ALA A 132 -18.49 -13.56 17.24
CA ALA A 132 -19.50 -14.27 16.46
C ALA A 132 -20.89 -14.07 17.07
N GLY A 133 -21.86 -13.78 16.21
CA GLY A 133 -23.28 -13.71 16.59
C GLY A 133 -23.98 -15.00 16.19
N LYS A 134 -25.05 -15.33 16.91
CA LYS A 134 -26.04 -16.27 16.40
C LYS A 134 -26.87 -15.49 15.39
N TRP A 135 -26.52 -15.55 14.11
CA TRP A 135 -27.45 -15.09 13.08
C TRP A 135 -28.74 -15.86 13.30
N HIS A 136 -29.82 -15.16 13.62
CA HIS A 136 -31.14 -15.76 13.58
C HIS A 136 -31.31 -16.31 12.16
N LEU A 137 -31.27 -17.64 12.06
CA LEU A 137 -31.89 -18.37 10.98
C LEU A 137 -33.36 -17.92 10.98
N LEU A 138 -33.67 -16.95 10.13
CA LEU A 138 -35.01 -16.63 9.66
C LEU A 138 -35.00 -16.83 8.15
#